data_AF-A0AAW8AS62-F1
#
_entry.id   AF-A0AAW8AS62-F1
#
_cell.length_a   1.000
_cell.length_b   1.000
_cell.length_c   1.000
_cell.angle_alpha   90.00
_cell.angle_beta   90.00
_cell.angle_gamma   90.00
#
_symmetry.space_group_name_H-M   'P 1'
#
loop_
_entity.id
_entity.type
_entity.pdbx_description
1 polymer ?
#
loop_
_entity_poly.entity_id
_entity_poly.type
_entity_poly.pdbx_seq_one_letter_code
_entity_poly.pdbx_strand_id
1 'polypeptide(L)' 'QLNLYARRAAREGHAFRYSGQDYEAFDASFGFEETPDQRAAIHAVIQDMISPKPMDRLVCGDVGFGKTEVALRAAFVA' A
#
# COMPACT_ATOMS: atom_id res chain seq x y z
N GLN A 1 7.03 -2.60 24.70
CA GLN A 1 6.98 -2.28 23.26
C GLN A 1 7.07 -3.51 22.35
N LEU A 2 7.78 -4.59 22.70
CA LEU A 2 7.80 -5.84 21.88
C LEU A 2 6.44 -6.60 21.81
N ASN A 3 5.58 -6.43 22.81
CA ASN A 3 4.36 -7.24 22.94
C ASN A 3 3.28 -6.90 21.89
N LEU A 4 3.22 -5.66 21.39
CA LEU A 4 2.23 -5.23 20.40
C LEU A 4 2.53 -5.78 19.00
N TYR A 5 3.80 -5.72 18.57
CA TYR A 5 4.24 -6.28 17.29
C TYR A 5 4.04 -7.80 17.23
N ALA A 6 4.38 -8.51 18.32
CA ALA A 6 4.16 -9.96 18.40
C ALA A 6 2.67 -10.34 18.33
N ARG A 7 1.80 -9.54 18.96
CA ARG A 7 0.34 -9.76 18.91
C ARG A 7 -0.29 -9.41 17.56
N ARG A 8 0.20 -8.38 16.87
CA ARG A 8 -0.25 -8.03 15.51
C ARG A 8 0.21 -9.06 14.49
N ALA A 9 1.47 -9.51 14.55
CA ALA A 9 2.00 -10.53 13.66
C ALA A 9 1.34 -11.91 13.86
N ALA A 10 0.83 -12.20 15.06
CA ALA A 10 0.13 -13.46 15.38
C ALA A 10 -1.36 -13.48 14.99
N ARG A 11 -1.93 -12.35 14.56
CA ARG A 11 -3.29 -12.30 14.00
C ARG A 11 -3.22 -12.59 12.51
N GLU A 12 -4.05 -13.50 12.02
CA GLU A 12 -4.30 -13.65 10.59
C GLU A 12 -4.82 -12.31 10.06
N GLY A 13 -4.09 -11.73 9.11
CA GLY A 13 -4.52 -10.54 8.38
C GLY A 13 -5.55 -10.89 7.32
N HIS A 14 -6.21 -9.87 6.79
CA HIS A 14 -7.05 -10.04 5.61
C HIS A 14 -6.20 -9.79 4.37
N ALA A 15 -5.96 -10.84 3.58
CA ALA A 15 -5.31 -10.72 2.29
C ALA A 15 -6.35 -10.22 1.27
N PHE A 16 -6.17 -9.00 0.79
CA PHE A 16 -7.03 -8.44 -0.23
C PHE A 16 -6.78 -9.07 -1.61
N ARG A 17 -7.82 -9.12 -2.43
CA ARG A 17 -7.71 -9.67 -3.79
C ARG A 17 -7.19 -8.58 -4.72
N TYR A 18 -6.01 -8.80 -5.30
CA TYR A 18 -5.40 -7.90 -6.27
C TYR A 18 -5.58 -8.39 -7.71
N SER A 19 -5.95 -7.48 -8.60
CA SER A 19 -6.04 -7.68 -10.03
C SER A 19 -5.15 -6.65 -10.71
N GLY A 20 -4.11 -7.10 -11.41
CA GLY A 20 -3.18 -6.20 -12.09
C GLY A 20 -3.86 -5.35 -13.16
N GLN A 21 -4.88 -5.90 -13.83
CA GLN A 21 -5.63 -5.18 -14.86
C GLN A 21 -6.50 -4.07 -14.28
N ASP A 22 -7.22 -4.34 -13.18
CA ASP A 22 -8.05 -3.34 -12.51
C ASP A 22 -7.16 -2.23 -11.90
N TYR A 23 -5.99 -2.63 -11.40
CA TYR A 23 -5.00 -1.69 -10.88
C TYR A 23 -4.41 -0.80 -11.99
N GLU A 24 -4.00 -1.35 -13.13
CA GLU A 24 -3.51 -0.56 -14.27
C GLU A 24 -4.59 0.41 -14.80
N ALA A 25 -5.86 0.00 -14.82
CA ALA A 25 -6.96 0.88 -15.22
C ALA A 25 -7.18 2.03 -14.22
N PHE A 26 -7.06 1.76 -12.93
CA PHE A 26 -7.10 2.78 -11.88
C PHE A 26 -5.88 3.72 -11.96
N ASP A 27 -4.69 3.15 -12.17
CA ASP A 27 -3.43 3.89 -12.33
C ASP A 27 -3.48 4.86 -13.51
N ALA A 28 -4.02 4.40 -14.65
CA ALA A 28 -4.20 5.22 -15.85
C ALA A 28 -5.17 6.41 -15.64
N SER A 29 -5.94 6.44 -14.55
CA SER A 29 -6.79 7.58 -14.19
C SER A 29 -6.02 8.74 -13.54
N PHE A 30 -4.79 8.51 -13.08
CA PHE A 30 -3.93 9.55 -12.52
C PHE A 30 -3.18 10.30 -13.62
N GLY A 31 -3.21 11.63 -13.56
CA GLY A 31 -2.62 12.51 -14.58
C GLY A 31 -1.13 12.79 -14.41
N PHE A 32 -0.42 12.06 -13.54
CA PHE A 32 0.99 12.29 -13.22
C PHE A 32 1.76 10.98 -13.28
N GLU A 33 2.97 11.02 -13.83
CA GLU A 33 3.88 9.88 -13.83
C GLU A 33 4.60 9.80 -12.48
N GLU A 34 4.56 8.63 -11.84
CA GLU A 34 5.17 8.48 -10.52
C GLU A 34 6.70 8.37 -10.59
N THR A 35 7.36 9.01 -9.64
CA THR A 35 8.80 8.86 -9.45
C THR A 35 9.15 7.42 -9.04
N PRO A 36 10.41 6.99 -9.23
CA PRO A 36 10.86 5.67 -8.78
C PRO A 36 10.57 5.39 -7.29
N ASP A 37 10.72 6.41 -6.43
CA ASP A 37 10.47 6.26 -5.00
C ASP A 37 8.98 6.13 -4.68
N GLN A 38 8.12 6.87 -5.38
CA GLN A 38 6.66 6.73 -5.25
C GLN A 38 6.21 5.34 -5.69
N ARG A 39 6.71 4.85 -6.83
CA ARG A 39 6.42 3.51 -7.35
C ARG A 39 6.86 2.42 -6.38
N ALA A 40 8.04 2.57 -5.77
CA ALA A 40 8.52 1.64 -4.76
C ALA A 40 7.63 1.63 -3.49
N ALA A 41 7.20 2.81 -3.04
CA ALA A 41 6.30 2.93 -1.89
C ALA A 41 4.92 2.31 -2.17
N ILE A 42 4.35 2.60 -3.34
CA ILE A 42 3.07 2.05 -3.80
C ILE A 42 3.14 0.52 -3.88
N HIS A 43 4.17 -0.02 -4.55
CA HIS A 43 4.36 -1.46 -4.68
C HIS A 43 4.49 -2.12 -3.30
N ALA A 44 5.25 -1.52 -2.38
CA ALA A 44 5.42 -2.07 -1.03
C ALA A 44 4.10 -2.07 -0.23
N VAL A 45 3.26 -1.04 -0.37
CA VAL A 45 1.93 -0.99 0.26
C VAL A 45 1.02 -2.07 -0.31
N ILE A 46 0.96 -2.24 -1.63
CA ILE A 46 0.12 -3.26 -2.27
C ILE A 46 0.56 -4.67 -1.85
N GLN A 47 1.87 -4.94 -1.82
CA GLN A 47 2.41 -6.21 -1.37
C GLN A 47 2.02 -6.52 0.09
N ASP A 48 2.01 -5.51 0.96
CA ASP A 48 1.55 -5.70 2.33
C ASP A 48 0.03 -5.94 2.42
N MET A 49 -0.77 -5.35 1.51
CA MET A 49 -2.24 -5.55 1.47
C MET A 49 -2.67 -6.94 1.02
N ILE A 50 -1.95 -7.52 0.06
CA ILE A 50 -2.25 -8.86 -0.47
C ILE A 50 -1.64 -9.97 0.39
N SER A 51 -0.83 -9.59 1.37
CA SER A 51 -0.20 -10.52 2.31
C SER A 51 -1.21 -11.03 3.34
N PRO A 52 -1.10 -12.29 3.80
CA PRO A 52 -1.91 -12.80 4.90
C PRO A 52 -1.53 -12.19 6.27
N LYS A 53 -0.56 -11.26 6.32
CA LYS A 53 -0.13 -10.57 7.53
C LYS A 53 -0.76 -9.18 7.60
N PRO A 54 -1.19 -8.71 8.78
CA PRO A 54 -1.66 -7.34 8.94
C PRO A 54 -0.58 -6.33 8.54
N MET A 55 -0.93 -5.37 7.67
CA MET A 55 -0.03 -4.28 7.31
C MET A 55 0.21 -3.34 8.50
N ASP A 56 1.48 -2.99 8.72
CA ASP A 56 1.90 -1.97 9.68
C ASP A 56 3.09 -1.19 9.07
N ARG A 57 2.82 -0.41 8.01
CA ARG A 57 3.82 0.34 7.25
C ARG A 57 3.71 1.84 7.49
N LEU A 58 4.85 2.48 7.71
CA LEU A 58 4.99 3.94 7.73
C LEU A 58 5.60 4.42 6.41
N VAL A 59 4.89 5.28 5.68
CA VAL A 59 5.40 5.96 4.48
C VAL A 59 5.81 7.38 4.86
N CYS A 60 7.12 7.64 4.91
CA CYS A 60 7.68 8.97 5.16
C CYS A 60 8.07 9.62 3.82
N GLY A 61 7.69 10.88 3.63
CA GLY A 61 8.08 11.68 2.47
C GLY A 61 7.64 13.13 2.64
N ASP A 62 8.29 14.05 1.92
CA ASP A 62 8.04 15.49 2.03
C ASP A 62 6.63 15.90 1.54
N VAL A 63 6.24 17.15 1.82
CA VAL A 63 4.99 17.72 1.28
C VAL A 63 5.08 17.70 -0.25
N GLY A 64 4.05 17.15 -0.91
CA GLY A 64 4.04 16.96 -2.37
C GLY A 64 4.51 15.59 -2.86
N PHE A 65 5.01 14.70 -1.98
CA PHE A 65 5.47 13.34 -2.35
C PHE A 65 4.35 12.37 -2.78
N GLY A 66 3.10 12.80 -2.93
CA GLY A 66 2.00 11.92 -3.36
C GLY A 66 1.50 10.94 -2.30
N LYS A 67 1.71 11.20 -0.99
CA LYS A 67 1.20 10.34 0.09
C LYS A 67 -0.32 10.10 0.03
N THR A 68 -1.09 11.10 -0.43
CA THR A 68 -2.53 10.97 -0.63
C THR A 68 -2.87 9.94 -1.71
N GLU A 69 -2.09 9.91 -2.79
CA GLU A 69 -2.26 8.95 -3.87
C GLU A 69 -1.91 7.53 -3.41
N VAL A 70 -0.84 7.37 -2.62
CA VAL A 70 -0.52 6.08 -1.98
C VAL A 70 -1.68 5.58 -1.12
N ALA A 71 -2.32 6.47 -0.35
CA ALA A 71 -3.48 6.12 0.47
C ALA A 71 -4.73 5.78 -0.37
N LEU A 72 -4.97 6.49 -1.48
CA LEU A 72 -6.08 6.21 -2.39
C LEU A 72 -5.90 4.87 -3.10
N ARG A 73 -4.69 4.55 -3.55
CA ARG A 73 -4.34 3.24 -4.13
C ARG A 73 -4.53 2.11 -3.12
N ALA A 74 -4.14 2.34 -1.87
CA ALA A 74 -4.42 1.40 -0.79
C ALA A 74 -5.92 1.22 -0.56
N ALA A 75 -6.70 2.30 -0.56
CA ALA A 75 -8.15 2.23 -0.40
C ALA A 75 -8.86 1.51 -1.57
N PHE A 76 -8.30 1.56 -2.78
CA PHE A 76 -8.83 0.82 -3.94
C PHE A 76 -8.62 -0.69 -3.82
N VAL A 77 -7.51 -1.13 -3.22
CA VAL A 77 -7.19 -2.55 -3.04
C VAL A 77 -7.99 -3.15 -1.87
N ALA A 78 -8.51 -2.34 -0.95
CA ALA A 78 -9.26 -2.77 0.24
C ALA A 78 -10.73 -3.08 -0.06
#